data_AF-A0A6P0ISM1-F1
#
_entry.id   AF-A0A6P0ISM1-F1
#
_cell.length_a   1.000
_cell.length_b   1.000
_cell.length_c   1.000
_cell.angle_alpha   90.00
_cell.angle_beta   90.00
_cell.angle_gamma   90.00
#
_symmetry.space_group_name_H-M   'P 1'
#
loop_
_entity.id
_entity.type
_entity.pdbx_description
1 polymer ?
#
loop_
_entity_poly.entity_id
_entity_poly.type
_entity_poly.pdbx_seq_one_letter_code
_entity_poly.pdbx_strand_id
1 'polypeptide(L)'
;GNIRALSKTPGVGSKTAERIALELKTKLAQWHKVSEVESPLSANRLSPGIQEDVEMTLLALGYENDEIAQALHAISEDAQVAKSKNAEDWIREAIAWLSR
;
A
#
# COMPACT_ATOMS: atom_id res chain seq x y z
N GLY A 1 -3.24 -20.15 7.78
CA GLY A 1 -1.96 -20.80 7.47
C GLY A 1 -2.14 -22.31 7.41
N ASN A 2 -1.38 -23.02 6.57
CA ASN A 2 -1.51 -24.47 6.44
C ASN A 2 -0.70 -25.21 7.53
N ILE A 3 -1.24 -25.22 8.76
CA ILE A 3 -0.61 -25.82 9.95
C ILE A 3 -0.33 -27.32 9.74
N ARG A 4 -1.24 -28.02 9.03
CA ARG A 4 -1.08 -29.45 8.72
C ARG A 4 0.09 -29.75 7.81
N ALA A 5 0.44 -28.84 6.91
CA ALA A 5 1.63 -28.97 6.08
C ALA A 5 2.90 -28.74 6.93
N LEU A 6 2.90 -27.71 7.77
CA LEU A 6 4.02 -27.38 8.65
C LEU A 6 4.32 -28.48 9.68
N SER A 7 3.30 -29.16 10.21
CA SER A 7 3.47 -30.25 11.18
C SER A 7 3.98 -31.56 10.57
N LYS A 8 4.08 -31.67 9.24
CA LYS A 8 4.65 -32.84 8.55
C LYS A 8 6.17 -32.75 8.43
N THR A 9 6.75 -31.59 8.70
CA THR A 9 8.20 -31.39 8.69
C THR A 9 8.85 -32.11 9.88
N PRO A 10 9.91 -32.91 9.67
CA PRO A 10 10.63 -33.56 10.76
C PRO A 10 11.09 -32.53 11.81
N GLY A 11 10.78 -32.78 13.08
CA GLY A 11 11.11 -31.88 14.19
C GLY A 11 10.08 -30.76 14.46
N VAL A 12 8.99 -30.66 13.71
CA VAL A 12 7.93 -29.66 13.93
C VAL A 12 6.63 -30.34 14.36
N GLY A 13 6.30 -30.26 15.65
CA GLY A 13 5.03 -30.74 16.20
C GLY A 13 3.85 -29.79 15.93
N SER A 14 2.63 -30.21 16.26
CA SER A 14 1.40 -29.42 16.05
C SER A 14 1.44 -28.03 16.71
N LYS A 15 1.81 -27.96 17.99
CA LYS A 15 1.94 -26.68 18.72
C LYS A 15 3.00 -25.76 18.12
N THR A 16 4.12 -26.33 17.66
CA THR A 16 5.18 -25.56 16.99
C THR A 16 4.70 -25.03 15.64
N ALA A 17 3.98 -25.84 14.86
CA ALA A 17 3.37 -25.45 13.60
C ALA A 17 2.32 -24.33 13.78
N GLU A 18 1.50 -24.41 14.83
CA GLU A 18 0.54 -23.36 15.19
C GLU A 18 1.24 -22.04 15.54
N ARG A 19 2.27 -22.10 16.40
CA ARG A 19 3.07 -20.92 16.75
C ARG A 19 3.73 -20.28 15.53
N ILE A 20 4.37 -21.09 14.68
CA ILE A 20 5.00 -20.62 13.44
C ILE A 20 3.95 -19.96 12.52
N ALA A 21 2.79 -20.59 12.33
CA ALA A 21 1.75 -20.06 11.47
C ALA A 21 1.21 -18.70 11.99
N LEU A 22 1.07 -18.54 13.31
CA LEU A 22 0.64 -17.29 13.93
C LEU A 22 1.71 -16.21 13.78
N GLU A 23 2.97 -16.51 14.14
CA GLU A 23 4.09 -15.57 14.02
C GLU A 23 4.26 -15.09 12.58
N LEU A 24 4.20 -16.01 11.60
CA LEU A 24 4.29 -15.67 10.19
C LEU A 24 3.11 -14.80 9.74
N LYS A 25 1.88 -15.09 10.18
CA LYS A 25 0.72 -14.25 9.86
C LYS A 25 0.91 -12.83 10.38
N THR A 26 1.36 -12.67 11.62
CA THR A 26 1.61 -11.36 12.23
C THR A 26 2.75 -10.63 11.51
N LYS A 27 3.84 -11.32 11.17
CA LYS A 27 4.96 -10.73 10.41
C LYS A 27 4.54 -10.34 9.00
N LEU A 28 3.74 -11.17 8.33
CA LEU A 28 3.23 -10.86 6.99
C LEU A 28 2.28 -9.66 7.00
N ALA A 29 1.44 -9.51 8.04
CA ALA A 29 0.59 -8.33 8.19
C ALA A 29 1.41 -7.05 8.44
N GLN A 30 2.49 -7.15 9.23
CA GLN A 30 3.44 -6.05 9.40
C GLN A 30 4.18 -5.73 8.11
N TRP A 31 4.59 -6.75 7.35
CA TRP A 31 5.19 -6.57 6.04
C TRP A 31 4.22 -5.95 5.06
N HIS A 32 2.94 -6.33 5.03
CA HIS A 32 1.96 -5.67 4.17
C HIS A 32 1.84 -4.17 4.52
N LYS A 33 1.86 -3.83 5.81
CA LYS A 33 1.86 -2.43 6.25
C LYS A 33 3.13 -1.67 5.83
N VAL A 34 4.28 -2.33 5.79
CA VAL A 34 5.55 -1.72 5.35
C VAL A 34 5.68 -1.72 3.82
N SER A 35 5.18 -2.74 3.14
CA SER A 35 5.19 -2.87 1.69
C SER A 35 4.14 -1.99 1.03
N GLU A 36 3.07 -1.58 1.70
CA GLU A 36 2.18 -0.51 1.23
C GLU A 36 2.90 0.85 1.23
N VAL A 37 3.92 1.02 2.08
CA VAL A 37 4.82 2.18 2.13
C VAL A 37 5.98 2.07 1.14
N GLU A 38 6.50 0.86 0.88
CA GLU A 38 7.70 0.63 0.07
C GLU A 38 7.46 0.02 -1.33
N SER A 39 6.20 -0.23 -1.70
CA SER A 39 5.86 -0.73 -3.03
C SER A 39 5.45 0.43 -3.93
N PRO A 40 6.33 0.91 -4.83
CA PRO A 40 5.89 1.72 -5.98
C PRO A 40 5.04 0.90 -6.98
N LEU A 41 4.71 -0.36 -6.67
CA LEU A 41 4.00 -1.25 -7.57
C LEU A 41 2.50 -1.01 -7.43
N SER A 42 2.02 0.00 -8.17
CA SER A 42 0.77 0.02 -8.94
C SER A 42 0.15 1.42 -9.08
N ALA A 43 0.91 2.51 -8.93
CA ALA A 43 0.53 3.80 -9.50
C ALA A 43 0.76 3.86 -11.03
N ASN A 44 0.77 2.70 -11.71
CA ASN A 44 1.05 2.52 -13.14
C ASN A 44 0.00 3.16 -14.08
N ARG A 45 -0.85 4.05 -13.57
CA ARG A 45 -1.83 4.85 -14.33
C ARG A 45 -1.37 6.30 -14.52
N LEU A 46 -0.44 6.80 -13.70
CA LEU A 46 0.09 8.15 -13.79
C LEU A 46 1.36 8.18 -14.62
N SER A 47 1.56 9.26 -15.38
CA SER A 47 2.87 9.52 -15.97
C SER A 47 3.85 9.90 -14.86
N PRO A 48 5.12 9.45 -14.90
CA PRO A 48 6.06 9.63 -13.79
C PRO A 48 6.26 11.11 -13.40
N GLY A 49 6.25 12.04 -14.36
CA GLY A 49 6.34 13.47 -14.05
C GLY A 49 5.11 14.04 -13.33
N ILE A 50 3.90 13.53 -13.64
CA ILE A 50 2.67 13.96 -12.95
C ILE A 50 2.66 13.41 -11.52
N GLN A 51 3.09 12.16 -11.35
CA GLN A 51 3.18 11.54 -10.04
C GLN A 51 4.14 12.32 -9.12
N GLU A 52 5.33 12.66 -9.63
CA GLU A 52 6.32 13.46 -8.89
C GLU A 52 5.76 14.83 -8.48
N ASP A 53 5.09 15.55 -9.40
CA ASP A 53 4.48 16.85 -9.10
C ASP A 53 3.41 16.75 -7.99
N VAL A 54 2.57 15.71 -8.03
CA VAL A 54 1.52 15.49 -7.02
C VAL A 54 2.14 15.15 -5.66
N GLU A 55 3.10 14.23 -5.63
CA GLU A 55 3.79 13.82 -4.40
C GLU A 55 4.52 15.01 -3.75
N MET A 56 5.30 15.77 -4.52
CA MET A 56 6.00 16.96 -4.02
C MET A 56 5.03 18.02 -3.48
N THR A 57 3.91 18.24 -4.16
CA THR A 57 2.91 19.21 -3.72
C THR A 57 2.28 18.78 -2.39
N LEU A 58 1.86 17.53 -2.26
CA LEU A 58 1.25 17.03 -1.03
C LEU A 58 2.25 17.00 0.14
N LEU A 59 3.51 16.64 -0.11
CA LEU A 59 4.59 16.76 0.88
C LEU A 59 4.78 18.20 1.35
N ALA A 60 4.77 19.17 0.43
CA ALA A 60 4.90 20.60 0.76
C ALA A 60 3.70 21.14 1.55
N LEU A 61 2.52 20.53 1.42
CA LEU A 61 1.34 20.82 2.23
C LEU A 61 1.38 20.18 3.63
N GLY A 62 2.35 19.30 3.88
CA GLY A 62 2.59 18.66 5.18
C GLY A 62 1.95 17.29 5.34
N TYR A 63 1.54 16.63 4.26
CA TYR A 63 1.10 15.23 4.31
C TYR A 63 2.30 14.28 4.37
N GLU A 64 2.14 13.16 5.06
CA GLU A 64 3.17 12.13 5.16
C GLU A 64 3.18 11.21 3.92
N ASN A 65 4.34 10.62 3.61
CA ASN A 65 4.50 9.73 2.45
C ASN A 65 3.48 8.56 2.43
N ASP A 66 3.15 8.02 3.61
CA ASP A 66 2.16 6.94 3.75
C ASP A 66 0.73 7.42 3.39
N GLU A 67 0.36 8.63 3.84
CA GLU A 67 -0.94 9.24 3.54
C GLU A 67 -1.07 9.52 2.03
N ILE A 68 0.00 10.04 1.42
CA ILE A 68 0.07 10.33 -0.01
C ILE A 68 -0.08 9.05 -0.83
N ALA A 69 0.65 7.99 -0.49
CA ALA A 69 0.58 6.71 -1.17
C ALA A 69 -0.83 6.10 -1.09
N GLN A 70 -1.46 6.14 0.09
CA GLN A 70 -2.82 5.65 0.29
C GLN A 70 -3.85 6.47 -0.52
N ALA A 71 -3.72 7.80 -0.52
CA ALA A 71 -4.59 8.68 -1.29
C ALA A 71 -4.46 8.42 -2.80
N LEU A 72 -3.23 8.40 -3.33
CA LEU A 72 -2.95 8.10 -4.73
C LEU A 72 -3.47 6.72 -5.14
N HIS A 73 -3.32 5.72 -4.28
CA HIS A 73 -3.87 4.39 -4.52
C HIS A 73 -5.39 4.43 -4.64
N ALA A 74 -6.09 5.00 -3.64
CA ALA A 74 -7.54 5.06 -3.60
C ALA A 74 -8.14 5.83 -4.78
N ILE A 75 -7.58 6.99 -5.14
CA ILE A 75 -8.10 7.80 -6.26
C ILE A 75 -7.73 7.20 -7.62
N SER A 76 -6.67 6.39 -7.71
CA SER A 76 -6.32 5.68 -8.96
C SER A 76 -7.33 4.61 -9.36
N GLU A 77 -8.15 4.13 -8.41
CA GLU A 77 -9.26 3.21 -8.69
C GLU A 77 -10.44 3.92 -9.39
N ASP A 78 -10.56 5.24 -9.25
CA ASP A 78 -11.57 6.03 -9.94
C ASP A 78 -11.22 6.21 -11.43
N ALA A 79 -12.09 5.72 -12.30
CA ALA A 79 -11.90 5.75 -13.74
C ALA A 79 -11.92 7.15 -14.36
N GLN A 80 -12.45 8.16 -13.67
CA GLN A 80 -12.44 9.57 -14.13
C GLN A 80 -11.07 10.20 -13.85
N VAL A 81 -10.55 10.02 -12.64
CA VAL A 81 -9.26 10.55 -12.20
C VAL A 81 -8.12 9.86 -12.96
N ALA A 82 -8.21 8.54 -13.12
CA ALA A 82 -7.24 7.74 -13.88
C ALA A 82 -7.09 8.15 -15.36
N LYS A 83 -8.07 8.86 -15.93
CA LYS A 83 -8.01 9.37 -17.31
C LYS A 83 -7.47 10.80 -17.41
N SER A 84 -7.39 11.53 -16.30
CA SER A 84 -6.84 12.87 -16.30
C SER A 84 -5.33 12.83 -16.51
N LYS A 85 -4.85 13.73 -17.38
CA LYS A 85 -3.42 13.97 -17.63
C LYS A 85 -2.91 15.23 -16.90
N ASN A 86 -3.72 15.81 -16.02
CA ASN A 86 -3.36 17.05 -15.32
C ASN A 86 -3.03 16.76 -13.86
N ALA A 87 -1.87 17.21 -13.38
CA ALA A 87 -1.48 17.06 -11.97
C ALA A 87 -2.46 17.73 -11.00
N GLU A 88 -3.03 18.88 -11.38
CA GLU A 88 -3.97 19.63 -10.53
C GLU A 88 -5.23 18.84 -10.18
N ASP A 89 -5.75 18.03 -11.11
CA ASP A 89 -6.94 17.20 -10.86
C ASP A 89 -6.63 16.12 -9.81
N TRP A 90 -5.44 15.52 -9.89
CA TRP A 90 -4.96 14.52 -8.94
C TRP A 90 -4.69 15.14 -7.56
N ILE A 91 -4.09 16.33 -7.50
CA ILE A 91 -3.86 17.05 -6.24
C ILE A 91 -5.21 17.36 -5.54
N ARG A 92 -6.19 17.85 -6.31
CA ARG A 92 -7.51 18.19 -5.75
C ARG A 92 -8.21 16.96 -5.17
N GLU A 93 -8.20 15.85 -5.91
CA GLU A 93 -8.85 14.62 -5.46
C GLU A 93 -8.12 13.99 -4.28
N ALA A 94 -6.78 13.99 -4.29
CA ALA A 94 -5.98 13.51 -3.16
C ALA A 94 -6.30 14.29 -1.88
N ILE A 95 -6.37 15.62 -1.95
CA ILE A 95 -6.75 16.46 -0.79
C ILE A 95 -8.20 16.20 -0.37
N ALA A 96 -9.12 16.01 -1.32
CA ALA A 96 -10.51 15.67 -0.99
C ALA A 96 -10.63 14.32 -0.27
N TRP A 97 -9.81 13.34 -0.66
CA TRP A 97 -9.75 12.04 0.01
C TRP A 97 -9.11 12.12 1.41
N LEU A 98 -8.01 12.88 1.55
CA LEU A 98 -7.26 13.04 2.80
C LEU A 98 -8.00 13.88 3.86
N SER A 99 -8.92 14.76 3.44
CA SER A 99 -9.70 15.62 4.34
C SER A 99 -11.02 15.01 4.81
N ARG A 100 -11.31 13.76 4.44
CA ARG A 100 -12.55 13.06 4.75
C ARG A 100 -12.48 12.32 6.09
#